data_AF-A0A1K1T4D8-F1
#
_entry.id   AF-A0A1K1T4D8-F1
#
_cell.length_a   1.000
_cell.length_b   1.000
_cell.length_c   1.000
_cell.angle_alpha   90.00
_cell.angle_beta   90.00
_cell.angle_gamma   90.00
#
_symmetry.space_group_name_H-M   'P 1'
#
loop_
_entity.id
_entity.type
_entity.pdbx_description
1 polymer ?
#
loop_
_entity_poly.entity_id
_entity_poly.type
_entity_poly.pdbx_seq_one_letter_code
_entity_poly.pdbx_strand_id
1 'polypeptide(L)'
;MYSIYVLETSKAPTTAPLYSGVNDVNVNPTNIVAIRTTDSSMSISAGQYLKFQGNYYKILSSTYFSYFHYYQLTIDGSIPVNYYDAANWAIYSSLEDTITNYGKLDVEDIQLSTVFAVSDISDISNRKNPATKTITLKGTQTNNQILGHLFHNNRYADESINNKLFFNYAPLRTVDCLVYEDNYLILQGNLYVQDFTIDEKGNITYTVSIAGKFKGFVSSLGDSLISDLDFSDLKHHYTTDNIGGSQGD
;
A
#
# COMPACT_ATOMS: atom_id res chain seq x y z
N MET A 1 23.27 13.55 8.57
CA MET A 1 22.08 14.28 9.06
C MET A 1 20.82 13.60 8.56
N TYR A 2 19.85 13.34 9.44
CA TYR A 2 18.60 12.68 9.04
C TYR A 2 17.57 13.68 8.49
N SER A 3 16.73 13.23 7.56
CA SER A 3 15.57 13.98 7.08
C SER A 3 14.39 13.03 6.91
N ILE A 4 13.23 13.41 7.46
CA ILE A 4 12.01 12.62 7.37
C ILE A 4 10.98 13.40 6.57
N TYR A 5 10.47 12.77 5.52
CA TYR A 5 9.37 13.27 4.71
C TYR A 5 8.14 12.44 4.97
N VAL A 6 7.00 13.09 5.20
CA VAL A 6 5.69 12.45 5.19
C VAL A 6 4.99 12.77 3.88
N LEU A 7 4.30 11.77 3.34
CA LEU A 7 3.69 11.81 2.02
C LEU A 7 2.20 11.44 2.13
N GLU A 8 1.38 12.16 1.38
CA GLU A 8 0.06 11.69 0.99
C GLU A 8 0.14 11.17 -0.43
N THR A 9 -0.22 9.90 -0.58
CA THR A 9 -0.30 9.23 -1.86
C THR A 9 -1.77 8.97 -2.18
N SER A 10 -2.14 9.23 -3.43
CA SER A 10 -3.39 8.75 -3.99
C SER A 10 -3.08 7.77 -5.11
N LYS A 11 -3.93 6.77 -5.25
CA LYS A 11 -3.89 5.85 -6.38
C LYS A 11 -5.09 6.15 -7.26
N ALA A 12 -4.87 6.24 -8.56
CA ALA A 12 -5.94 6.30 -9.55
C ALA A 12 -6.18 4.90 -10.13
N PRO A 13 -7.39 4.60 -10.64
CA PRO A 13 -7.62 3.36 -11.39
C PRO A 13 -6.82 3.36 -12.71
N THR A 14 -6.46 2.18 -13.20
CA THR A 14 -5.91 2.00 -14.55
C THR A 14 -6.90 2.38 -15.65
N THR A 15 -6.43 2.52 -16.89
CA THR A 15 -7.26 2.87 -18.04
C THR A 15 -8.05 1.69 -18.60
N ALA A 16 -7.51 0.47 -18.49
CA ALA A 16 -8.14 -0.76 -18.93
C ALA A 16 -8.60 -1.62 -17.74
N PRO A 17 -9.82 -2.20 -17.80
CA PRO A 17 -10.29 -3.07 -16.73
C PRO A 17 -9.55 -4.41 -16.72
N LEU A 18 -9.35 -4.97 -15.54
CA LEU A 18 -8.93 -6.36 -15.34
C LEU A 18 -10.09 -7.32 -15.66
N TYR A 19 -11.29 -6.98 -15.20
CA TYR A 19 -12.49 -7.79 -15.36
C TYR A 19 -13.69 -6.89 -15.63
N SER A 20 -14.70 -7.39 -16.34
CA SER A 20 -15.95 -6.67 -16.57
C SER A 20 -17.12 -7.63 -16.76
N GLY A 21 -18.31 -7.19 -16.39
CA GLY A 21 -19.55 -7.93 -16.59
C GLY A 21 -20.74 -6.99 -16.74
N VAL A 22 -21.88 -7.55 -17.15
CA VAL A 22 -23.07 -6.78 -17.53
C VAL A 22 -24.24 -6.98 -16.56
N ASN A 23 -24.20 -7.99 -15.69
CA ASN A 23 -25.32 -8.38 -14.83
C ASN A 23 -24.81 -8.84 -13.43
N ASP A 24 -25.75 -9.20 -12.55
CA ASP A 24 -25.52 -9.83 -11.24
C ASP A 24 -24.82 -8.96 -10.19
N VAL A 25 -25.19 -7.68 -10.12
CA VAL A 25 -24.73 -6.77 -9.07
C VAL A 25 -25.84 -6.58 -8.04
N ASN A 26 -25.60 -6.98 -6.80
CA ASN A 26 -26.48 -6.74 -5.67
C ASN A 26 -25.80 -5.81 -4.67
N VAL A 27 -26.43 -4.67 -4.37
CA VAL A 27 -25.92 -3.72 -3.40
C VAL A 27 -26.76 -3.78 -2.14
N ASN A 28 -26.21 -4.30 -1.04
CA ASN A 28 -26.89 -4.36 0.25
C ASN A 28 -25.91 -4.61 1.42
N PRO A 29 -25.73 -3.68 2.36
CA PRO A 29 -26.22 -2.28 2.38
C PRO A 29 -25.49 -1.41 1.35
N THR A 30 -25.63 -0.07 1.42
CA THR A 30 -25.17 0.86 0.37
C THR A 30 -23.67 0.78 0.02
N ASN A 31 -22.84 0.25 0.91
CA ASN A 31 -21.39 0.12 0.71
C ASN A 31 -20.92 -1.34 0.51
N ILE A 32 -21.85 -2.30 0.42
CA ILE A 32 -21.52 -3.70 0.15
C ILE A 32 -22.08 -4.08 -1.21
N VAL A 33 -21.19 -4.48 -2.12
CA VAL A 33 -21.50 -4.88 -3.48
C VAL A 33 -21.18 -6.35 -3.65
N ALA A 34 -22.19 -7.16 -3.93
CA ALA A 34 -22.04 -8.54 -4.33
C ALA A 34 -22.05 -8.64 -5.86
N ILE A 35 -20.99 -9.23 -6.42
CA ILE A 35 -20.86 -9.48 -7.87
C ILE A 35 -20.76 -10.98 -8.06
N ARG A 36 -21.73 -11.58 -8.76
CA ARG A 36 -21.60 -13.00 -9.16
C ARG A 36 -20.61 -13.13 -10.30
N THR A 37 -19.88 -14.24 -10.30
CA THR A 37 -18.96 -14.57 -11.37
C THR A 37 -19.11 -16.03 -11.75
N THR A 38 -19.04 -16.30 -13.05
CA THR A 38 -18.82 -17.64 -13.58
C THR A 38 -17.36 -17.83 -14.02
N ASP A 39 -16.57 -16.76 -14.01
CA ASP A 39 -15.15 -16.78 -14.29
C ASP A 39 -14.38 -17.23 -13.04
N SER A 40 -13.82 -18.44 -13.12
CA SER A 40 -13.02 -19.05 -12.06
C SER A 40 -11.59 -18.49 -11.97
N SER A 41 -11.15 -17.71 -12.96
CA SER A 41 -9.85 -17.03 -12.95
C SER A 41 -9.91 -15.63 -12.33
N MET A 42 -11.13 -15.08 -12.16
CA MET A 42 -11.31 -13.75 -11.59
C MET A 42 -10.80 -13.71 -10.16
N SER A 43 -9.90 -12.77 -9.88
CA SER A 43 -9.39 -12.49 -8.54
C SER A 43 -9.49 -11.00 -8.23
N ILE A 44 -10.38 -10.67 -7.28
CA ILE A 44 -10.58 -9.31 -6.79
C ILE A 44 -9.91 -9.18 -5.42
N SER A 45 -9.16 -8.10 -5.22
CA SER A 45 -8.40 -7.81 -4.00
C SER A 45 -8.62 -6.38 -3.52
N ALA A 46 -8.45 -6.15 -2.22
CA ALA A 46 -8.46 -4.81 -1.64
C ALA A 46 -7.44 -3.89 -2.32
N GLY A 47 -7.79 -2.62 -2.51
CA GLY A 47 -6.98 -1.62 -3.21
C GLY A 47 -7.25 -1.49 -4.70
N GLN A 48 -7.98 -2.42 -5.31
CA GLN A 48 -8.54 -2.29 -6.67
C GLN A 48 -9.76 -1.34 -6.68
N TYR A 49 -10.24 -1.00 -7.87
CA TYR A 49 -11.38 -0.12 -8.07
C TYR A 49 -12.52 -0.82 -8.79
N LEU A 50 -13.72 -0.73 -8.22
CA LEU A 50 -14.97 -1.06 -8.90
C LEU A 50 -15.46 0.18 -9.66
N LYS A 51 -15.65 0.05 -10.97
CA LYS A 51 -16.41 1.01 -11.76
C LYS A 51 -17.85 0.53 -11.87
N PHE A 52 -18.79 1.33 -11.37
CA PHE A 52 -20.21 1.04 -11.44
C PHE A 52 -21.02 2.33 -11.62
N GLN A 53 -22.02 2.30 -12.51
CA GLN A 53 -22.85 3.48 -12.84
C GLN A 53 -22.05 4.75 -13.18
N GLY A 54 -20.91 4.58 -13.86
CA GLY A 54 -20.04 5.69 -14.27
C GLY A 54 -19.06 6.20 -13.21
N ASN A 55 -19.18 5.75 -11.96
CA ASN A 55 -18.31 6.15 -10.85
C ASN A 55 -17.30 5.06 -10.51
N TYR A 56 -16.15 5.47 -9.97
CA TYR A 56 -15.14 4.57 -9.40
C TYR A 56 -15.26 4.53 -7.88
N TYR A 57 -15.17 3.33 -7.33
CA TYR A 57 -15.19 3.06 -5.90
C TYR A 57 -14.01 2.18 -5.54
N LYS A 58 -13.20 2.58 -4.57
CA LYS A 58 -12.08 1.78 -4.07
C LYS A 58 -12.62 0.60 -3.26
N ILE A 59 -12.08 -0.58 -3.53
CA ILE A 59 -12.41 -1.81 -2.79
C ILE A 59 -11.58 -1.82 -1.51
N LEU A 60 -12.26 -1.73 -0.37
CA LEU A 60 -11.67 -1.75 0.97
C LEU A 60 -11.43 -3.19 1.44
N SER A 61 -12.33 -4.11 1.09
CA SER A 61 -12.17 -5.54 1.30
C SER A 61 -12.94 -6.34 0.25
N SER A 62 -12.51 -7.58 0.04
CA SER A 62 -13.11 -8.51 -0.90
C SER A 62 -13.12 -9.92 -0.32
N THR A 63 -14.29 -10.55 -0.28
CA THR A 63 -14.47 -11.94 0.17
C THR A 63 -15.12 -12.75 -0.93
N TYR A 64 -14.51 -13.87 -1.31
CA TYR A 64 -15.11 -14.80 -2.27
C TYR A 64 -15.90 -15.90 -1.55
N PHE A 65 -17.16 -16.09 -1.94
CA PHE A 65 -18.03 -17.14 -1.44
C PHE A 65 -18.15 -18.24 -2.48
N SER A 66 -17.35 -19.29 -2.33
CA SER A 66 -17.26 -20.40 -3.29
C SER A 66 -18.58 -21.14 -3.50
N TYR A 67 -19.37 -21.36 -2.44
CA TYR A 67 -20.65 -22.07 -2.55
C TYR A 67 -21.66 -21.35 -3.47
N PHE A 68 -21.64 -20.02 -3.48
CA PHE A 68 -22.58 -19.17 -4.22
C PHE A 68 -21.94 -18.45 -5.42
N HIS A 69 -20.65 -18.69 -5.69
CA HIS A 69 -19.87 -18.12 -6.80
C HIS A 69 -19.99 -16.59 -6.92
N TYR A 70 -19.78 -15.87 -5.82
CA TYR A 70 -19.80 -14.41 -5.83
C TYR A 70 -18.73 -13.80 -4.94
N TYR A 71 -18.33 -12.58 -5.31
CA TYR A 71 -17.51 -11.70 -4.49
C TYR A 71 -18.39 -10.74 -3.71
N GLN A 72 -18.18 -10.64 -2.40
CA GLN A 72 -18.68 -9.54 -1.60
C GLN A 72 -17.57 -8.51 -1.43
N LEU A 73 -17.83 -7.29 -1.89
CA LEU A 73 -16.89 -6.17 -1.87
C LEU A 73 -17.41 -5.11 -0.92
N THR A 74 -16.56 -4.63 -0.02
CA THR A 74 -16.81 -3.39 0.72
C THR A 74 -16.14 -2.25 -0.01
N ILE A 75 -16.85 -1.16 -0.30
CA ILE A 75 -16.36 -0.03 -1.08
C ILE A 75 -16.27 1.28 -0.27
N ASP A 76 -15.45 2.24 -0.73
CA ASP A 76 -15.25 3.56 -0.12
C ASP A 76 -16.32 4.61 -0.47
N GLY A 77 -17.54 4.17 -0.77
CA GLY A 77 -18.65 5.04 -1.15
C GLY A 77 -20.01 4.39 -0.89
N SER A 78 -21.05 5.03 -1.40
CA SER A 78 -22.43 4.53 -1.31
C SER A 78 -23.05 4.42 -2.68
N ILE A 79 -23.61 3.25 -2.97
CA ILE A 79 -24.47 2.98 -4.12
C ILE A 79 -25.88 2.70 -3.56
N PRO A 80 -26.96 3.14 -4.23
CA PRO A 80 -28.31 2.84 -3.77
C PRO A 80 -28.54 1.33 -3.61
N VAL A 81 -29.21 0.93 -2.53
CA VAL A 81 -29.55 -0.48 -2.29
C VAL A 81 -30.51 -0.94 -3.37
N ASN A 82 -30.06 -1.87 -4.21
CA ASN A 82 -30.88 -2.50 -5.23
C ASN A 82 -30.22 -3.79 -5.74
N TYR A 83 -31.03 -4.62 -6.39
CA TYR A 83 -30.55 -5.65 -7.29
C TYR A 83 -30.54 -5.08 -8.72
N TYR A 84 -29.39 -5.09 -9.37
CA TYR A 84 -29.20 -4.60 -10.72
C TYR A 84 -29.02 -5.78 -11.68
N ASP A 85 -30.06 -6.07 -12.45
CA ASP A 85 -30.13 -7.23 -13.35
C ASP A 85 -29.43 -7.01 -14.69
N ALA A 86 -29.28 -5.74 -15.12
CA ALA A 86 -28.61 -5.32 -16.35
C ALA A 86 -27.77 -4.05 -16.14
N ALA A 87 -26.68 -4.17 -15.37
CA ALA A 87 -25.76 -3.07 -15.10
C ALA A 87 -24.29 -3.45 -15.36
N ASN A 88 -23.64 -2.63 -16.19
CA ASN A 88 -22.21 -2.76 -16.46
C ASN A 88 -21.39 -2.48 -15.21
N TRP A 89 -20.52 -3.41 -14.87
CA TRP A 89 -19.49 -3.27 -13.86
C TRP A 89 -18.13 -3.63 -14.44
N ALA A 90 -17.08 -3.05 -13.87
CA ALA A 90 -15.72 -3.38 -14.22
C ALA A 90 -14.77 -3.21 -13.03
N ILE A 91 -13.76 -4.06 -12.94
CA ILE A 91 -12.73 -4.03 -11.92
C ILE A 91 -11.44 -3.52 -12.55
N TYR A 92 -10.81 -2.54 -11.93
CA TYR A 92 -9.56 -1.93 -12.38
C TYR A 92 -8.48 -2.15 -11.32
N SER A 93 -7.25 -2.35 -11.77
CA SER A 93 -6.07 -2.23 -10.90
C SER A 93 -5.84 -0.78 -10.50
N SER A 94 -5.03 -0.59 -9.46
CA SER A 94 -4.54 0.73 -9.06
C SER A 94 -3.26 1.07 -9.84
N LEU A 95 -3.16 2.29 -10.35
CA LEU A 95 -1.90 2.87 -10.81
C LEU A 95 -0.89 3.05 -9.67
N GLU A 96 0.34 3.38 -10.04
CA GLU A 96 1.37 3.76 -9.09
C GLU A 96 0.94 4.94 -8.19
N ASP A 97 1.54 4.99 -7.01
CA ASP A 97 1.28 6.02 -6.02
C ASP A 97 1.65 7.40 -6.57
N THR A 98 0.66 8.29 -6.68
CA THR A 98 0.89 9.70 -6.99
C THR A 98 0.94 10.50 -5.69
N ILE A 99 2.05 11.20 -5.45
CA ILE A 99 2.18 12.09 -4.29
C ILE A 99 1.24 13.29 -4.51
N THR A 100 0.22 13.41 -3.67
CA THR A 100 -0.72 14.54 -3.69
C THR A 100 -0.32 15.65 -2.73
N ASN A 101 0.40 15.31 -1.67
CA ASN A 101 0.89 16.27 -0.69
C ASN A 101 2.13 15.71 0.03
N TYR A 102 3.00 16.58 0.52
CA TYR A 102 4.17 16.16 1.29
C TYR A 102 4.59 17.24 2.30
N GLY A 103 5.24 16.80 3.38
CA GLY A 103 5.83 17.69 4.39
C GLY A 103 7.16 17.14 4.87
N LYS A 104 8.15 18.03 5.03
CA LYS A 104 9.42 17.70 5.70
C LYS A 104 9.26 17.96 7.19
N LEU A 105 9.46 16.93 8.00
CA LEU A 105 9.42 17.06 9.46
C LEU A 105 10.73 17.67 9.97
N ASP A 106 10.61 18.59 10.91
CA ASP A 106 11.74 19.13 11.66
C ASP A 106 12.17 18.07 12.68
N VAL A 107 13.37 17.55 12.49
CA VAL A 107 13.98 16.51 13.33
C VAL A 107 15.22 17.07 13.99
N GLU A 108 15.34 16.88 15.30
CA GLU A 108 16.61 17.05 16.02
C GLU A 108 17.37 15.72 16.03
N ASP A 109 18.69 15.74 16.30
CA ASP A 109 19.59 14.58 16.26
C ASP A 109 18.91 13.24 16.60
N ILE A 110 18.46 12.53 15.56
CA ILE A 110 17.84 11.22 15.70
C ILE A 110 18.95 10.20 15.54
N GLN A 111 19.12 9.29 16.49
CA GLN A 111 19.95 8.11 16.28
C GLN A 111 19.10 6.97 15.72
N LEU A 112 18.97 6.90 14.39
CA LEU A 112 18.37 5.74 13.73
C LEU A 112 19.45 4.68 13.48
N SER A 113 19.72 3.84 14.48
CA SER A 113 20.56 2.64 14.26
C SER A 113 19.84 1.67 13.34
N THR A 114 20.17 1.70 12.06
CA THR A 114 19.52 0.89 11.03
C THR A 114 20.23 -0.46 10.93
N VAL A 115 19.98 -1.36 11.88
CA VAL A 115 20.45 -2.76 11.76
C VAL A 115 19.48 -3.52 10.85
N PHE A 116 19.67 -3.41 9.54
CA PHE A 116 19.18 -4.44 8.63
C PHE A 116 20.26 -5.51 8.54
N ALA A 117 20.22 -6.52 9.42
CA ALA A 117 21.12 -7.64 9.31
C ALA A 117 20.80 -8.38 7.99
N VAL A 118 21.79 -8.51 7.12
CA VAL A 118 21.70 -9.26 5.85
C VAL A 118 21.26 -10.72 6.08
N SER A 119 21.49 -11.25 7.29
CA SER A 119 21.01 -12.57 7.74
C SER A 119 19.49 -12.72 7.78
N ASP A 120 18.73 -11.63 7.89
CA ASP A 120 17.27 -11.70 7.92
C ASP A 120 16.64 -11.72 6.51
N ILE A 121 17.45 -11.66 5.45
CA ILE A 121 17.01 -11.76 4.04
C ILE A 121 16.80 -13.23 3.65
N SER A 122 17.50 -14.18 4.29
CA SER A 122 17.41 -15.61 3.95
C SER A 122 16.16 -16.31 4.47
N ASP A 123 15.44 -15.73 5.44
CA ASP A 123 14.28 -16.36 6.09
C ASP A 123 13.02 -15.47 5.96
N ILE A 124 12.61 -15.25 4.70
CA ILE A 124 11.44 -14.43 4.33
C ILE A 124 10.12 -14.98 4.90
N SER A 125 10.05 -16.28 5.18
CA SER A 125 8.84 -16.97 5.63
C SER A 125 8.51 -16.73 7.12
N ASN A 126 9.45 -16.23 7.93
CA ASN A 126 9.33 -16.16 9.40
C ASN A 126 9.55 -14.77 10.01
N ARG A 127 9.39 -13.68 9.24
CA ARG A 127 9.69 -12.33 9.79
C ARG A 127 8.62 -11.81 10.75
N LYS A 128 8.99 -11.78 12.04
CA LYS A 128 8.50 -10.83 13.05
C LYS A 128 8.61 -9.40 12.50
N ASN A 129 7.53 -8.64 12.64
CA ASN A 129 7.29 -7.23 12.28
C ASN A 129 8.44 -6.42 11.64
N PRO A 130 8.17 -5.65 10.57
CA PRO A 130 9.13 -4.67 10.06
C PRO A 130 9.59 -3.76 11.21
N ALA A 131 10.89 -3.49 11.29
CA ALA A 131 11.48 -2.74 12.39
C ALA A 131 10.72 -1.43 12.63
N THR A 132 9.93 -1.39 13.70
CA THR A 132 9.24 -0.18 14.16
C THR A 132 10.22 0.62 15.01
N LYS A 133 10.45 1.87 14.65
CA LYS A 133 11.25 2.80 15.45
C LYS A 133 10.35 3.91 15.99
N THR A 134 10.48 4.19 17.27
CA THR A 134 9.82 5.32 17.91
C THR A 134 10.82 6.46 18.06
N ILE A 135 10.44 7.64 17.60
CA ILE A 135 11.21 8.87 17.67
C ILE A 135 10.37 9.95 18.34
N THR A 136 11.05 10.98 18.84
CA THR A 136 10.42 12.13 19.46
C THR A 136 10.59 13.34 18.56
N LEU A 137 9.50 14.05 18.28
CA LEU A 137 9.51 15.29 17.50
C LEU A 137 9.08 16.45 18.40
N LYS A 138 9.79 17.58 18.31
CA LYS A 138 9.31 18.82 18.93
C LYS A 138 8.16 19.40 18.11
N GLY A 139 7.20 20.03 18.79
CA GLY A 139 6.13 20.79 18.15
C GLY A 139 6.59 22.14 17.62
N THR A 140 7.53 22.11 16.66
CA THR A 140 7.90 23.28 15.87
C THR A 140 6.69 23.77 15.07
N GLN A 141 6.75 24.99 14.54
CA GLN A 141 5.67 25.52 13.69
C GLN A 141 5.39 24.58 12.50
N THR A 142 6.43 24.08 11.85
CA THR A 142 6.33 23.14 10.72
C THR A 142 5.69 21.81 11.13
N ASN A 143 6.17 21.19 12.21
CA ASN A 143 5.64 19.90 12.67
C ASN A 143 4.19 20.01 13.12
N ASN A 144 3.88 21.08 13.86
CA ASN A 144 2.51 21.38 14.27
C ASN A 144 1.60 21.55 13.06
N GLN A 145 2.03 22.28 12.04
CA GLN A 145 1.26 22.44 10.81
C GLN A 145 1.07 21.10 10.09
N ILE A 146 2.13 20.35 9.79
CA ILE A 146 2.07 19.07 9.08
C ILE A 146 1.12 18.08 9.78
N LEU A 147 1.19 18.00 11.11
CA LEU A 147 0.35 17.13 11.94
C LEU A 147 -1.05 17.74 12.23
N GLY A 148 -1.41 18.83 11.56
CA GLY A 148 -2.72 19.49 11.63
C GLY A 148 -3.03 20.12 12.99
N HIS A 149 -2.02 20.46 13.77
CA HIS A 149 -2.12 20.98 15.13
C HIS A 149 -2.82 20.01 16.09
N LEU A 150 -2.43 18.74 16.04
CA LEU A 150 -2.99 17.63 16.86
C LEU A 150 -3.09 17.90 18.36
N PHE A 151 -2.22 18.77 18.89
CA PHE A 151 -2.16 19.08 20.33
C PHE A 151 -3.29 19.98 20.83
N HIS A 152 -4.10 20.60 19.95
CA HIS A 152 -5.20 21.44 20.39
C HIS A 152 -6.36 20.59 20.93
N ASN A 153 -6.70 20.78 22.22
CA ASN A 153 -7.80 20.06 22.89
C ASN A 153 -9.18 20.26 22.23
N ASN A 154 -9.39 21.38 21.53
CA ASN A 154 -10.65 21.67 20.82
C ASN A 154 -10.67 21.12 19.38
N ARG A 155 -9.66 20.35 18.99
CA ARG A 155 -9.58 19.78 17.65
C ARG A 155 -10.40 18.50 17.58
N TYR A 156 -11.33 18.47 16.64
CA TYR A 156 -11.99 17.25 16.18
C TYR A 156 -11.56 16.96 14.75
N ALA A 157 -11.21 15.71 14.45
CA ALA A 157 -11.01 15.29 13.07
C ALA A 157 -12.40 14.98 12.50
N ASP A 158 -12.81 15.72 11.48
CA ASP A 158 -14.12 15.54 10.86
C ASP A 158 -14.12 14.20 10.10
N GLU A 159 -14.92 13.24 10.56
CA GLU A 159 -15.04 11.93 9.92
C GLU A 159 -15.64 11.99 8.51
N SER A 160 -16.34 13.09 8.17
CA SER A 160 -16.91 13.31 6.84
C SER A 160 -15.90 13.86 5.82
N ILE A 161 -14.76 14.38 6.28
CA ILE A 161 -13.68 14.88 5.44
C ILE A 161 -12.57 13.85 5.41
N ASN A 162 -12.09 13.50 4.21
CA ASN A 162 -10.93 12.63 4.09
C ASN A 162 -9.78 13.14 4.93
N ASN A 163 -9.30 12.30 5.82
CA ASN A 163 -8.22 12.61 6.75
C ASN A 163 -6.96 13.00 5.95
N LYS A 164 -6.46 14.21 6.18
CA LYS A 164 -5.38 14.82 5.37
C LYS A 164 -4.31 15.45 6.25
N LEU A 165 -3.04 15.32 5.84
CA LEU A 165 -1.94 16.13 6.37
C LEU A 165 -2.35 17.60 6.34
N PHE A 166 -1.80 18.40 7.25
CA PHE A 166 -2.05 19.84 7.38
C PHE A 166 -3.42 20.28 7.88
N PHE A 167 -4.50 19.55 7.58
CA PHE A 167 -5.87 20.04 7.83
C PHE A 167 -6.72 19.09 8.70
N ASN A 168 -6.79 17.79 8.38
CA ASN A 168 -7.68 16.84 9.05
C ASN A 168 -6.96 15.59 9.59
N TYR A 169 -5.67 15.71 9.94
CA TYR A 169 -4.85 14.63 10.49
C TYR A 169 -5.39 14.10 11.84
N ALA A 170 -5.64 12.79 11.98
CA ALA A 170 -6.08 12.18 13.24
C ALA A 170 -4.96 11.36 13.93
N PRO A 171 -5.01 11.16 15.25
CA PRO A 171 -4.10 10.25 15.95
C PRO A 171 -4.20 8.83 15.38
N LEU A 172 -3.11 8.04 15.45
CA LEU A 172 -3.02 6.67 14.93
C LEU A 172 -3.22 6.50 13.42
N ARG A 173 -3.55 7.57 12.67
CA ARG A 173 -3.48 7.52 11.21
C ARG A 173 -2.04 7.26 10.78
N THR A 174 -1.89 6.29 9.89
CA THR A 174 -0.66 6.04 9.17
C THR A 174 -0.58 6.94 7.93
N VAL A 175 0.59 7.55 7.73
CA VAL A 175 0.96 8.26 6.50
C VAL A 175 2.23 7.67 5.95
N ASP A 176 2.39 7.68 4.63
CA ASP A 176 3.63 7.20 4.03
C ASP A 176 4.78 8.11 4.48
N CYS A 177 5.95 7.52 4.72
CA CYS A 177 7.13 8.27 5.10
C CYS A 177 8.40 7.75 4.42
N LEU A 178 9.31 8.67 4.19
CA LEU A 178 10.65 8.43 3.65
C LEU A 178 11.67 9.02 4.62
N VAL A 179 12.63 8.18 5.02
CA VAL A 179 13.71 8.57 5.93
C VAL A 179 15.01 8.54 5.16
N TYR A 180 15.68 9.69 5.16
CA TYR A 180 16.98 9.88 4.52
C TYR A 180 18.07 10.08 5.55
N GLU A 181 19.26 9.56 5.25
CA GLU A 181 20.51 9.86 5.94
C GLU A 181 21.50 10.41 4.91
N ASP A 182 21.92 11.67 5.04
CA ASP A 182 22.85 12.32 4.12
C ASP A 182 22.46 12.15 2.64
N ASN A 183 21.16 12.31 2.36
CA ASN A 183 20.50 12.15 1.05
C ASN A 183 20.32 10.72 0.54
N TYR A 184 20.72 9.69 1.28
CA TYR A 184 20.42 8.30 0.95
C TYR A 184 19.11 7.87 1.60
N LEU A 185 18.17 7.30 0.82
CA LEU A 185 16.94 6.73 1.37
C LEU A 185 17.30 5.44 2.14
N ILE A 186 17.19 5.49 3.45
CA ILE A 186 17.53 4.36 4.34
C ILE A 186 16.31 3.56 4.78
N LEU A 187 15.12 4.19 4.78
CA LEU A 187 13.87 3.54 5.15
C LEU A 187 12.68 4.18 4.44
N GLN A 188 11.85 3.34 3.85
CA GLN A 188 10.49 3.68 3.42
C GLN A 188 9.50 2.97 4.34
N GLY A 189 8.43 3.65 4.77
CA GLY A 189 7.52 3.09 5.76
C GLY A 189 6.21 3.83 5.92
N ASN A 190 5.45 3.49 6.95
CA ASN A 190 4.38 4.32 7.48
C ASN A 190 4.84 5.03 8.75
N LEU A 191 4.41 6.27 8.93
CA LEU A 191 4.55 7.04 10.15
C LEU A 191 3.17 7.25 10.78
N TYR A 192 3.06 7.12 12.10
CA TYR A 192 1.86 7.50 12.86
C TYR A 192 2.25 8.11 14.20
N VAL A 193 1.42 9.05 14.67
CA VAL A 193 1.61 9.67 15.99
C VAL A 193 0.97 8.75 17.03
N GLN A 194 1.77 8.32 18.02
CA GLN A 194 1.30 7.51 19.14
C GLN A 194 0.65 8.38 20.21
N ASP A 195 1.34 9.45 20.59
CA ASP A 195 0.97 10.31 21.70
C ASP A 195 1.61 11.70 21.55
N PHE A 196 1.11 12.67 22.32
CA PHE A 196 1.73 13.98 22.46
C PHE A 196 1.61 14.49 23.90
N THR A 197 2.62 15.23 24.34
CA THR A 197 2.65 15.87 25.65
C THR A 197 2.85 17.37 25.52
N ILE A 198 2.32 18.12 26.48
CA ILE A 198 2.51 19.57 26.61
C ILE A 198 3.11 19.80 27.99
N ASP A 199 4.29 20.42 28.04
CA ASP A 199 4.93 20.74 29.32
C ASP A 199 4.31 21.98 29.99
N GLU A 200 4.72 22.27 31.23
CA GLU A 200 4.23 23.43 31.99
C GLU A 200 4.52 24.78 31.32
N LYS A 201 5.45 24.82 30.36
CA LYS A 201 5.82 26.01 29.58
C LYS A 201 5.08 26.09 28.24
N GLY A 202 4.22 25.11 27.93
CA GLY A 202 3.47 25.02 26.68
C GLY A 202 4.27 24.41 25.52
N ASN A 203 5.44 23.82 25.75
CA ASN A 203 6.19 23.14 24.70
C ASN A 203 5.55 21.80 24.39
N ILE A 204 5.31 21.57 23.10
CA ILE A 204 4.66 20.36 22.59
C ILE A 204 5.74 19.36 22.19
N THR A 205 5.52 18.10 22.54
CA THR A 205 6.37 16.97 22.14
C THR A 205 5.52 15.84 21.60
N TYR A 206 5.85 15.31 20.43
CA TYR A 206 5.16 14.20 19.79
C TYR A 206 5.98 12.91 19.90
N THR A 207 5.34 11.83 20.33
CA THR A 207 5.88 10.48 20.23
C THR A 207 5.36 9.86 18.94
N VAL A 208 6.27 9.56 18.02
CA VAL A 208 5.94 9.14 16.65
C VAL A 208 6.59 7.80 16.36
N SER A 209 5.83 6.88 15.75
CA SER A 209 6.36 5.61 15.27
C SER A 209 6.47 5.56 13.77
N ILE A 210 7.58 4.98 13.32
CA ILE A 210 7.88 4.68 11.93
C ILE A 210 7.96 3.16 11.79
N ALA A 211 6.99 2.59 11.09
CA ALA A 211 6.97 1.18 10.73
C ALA A 211 7.49 1.03 9.29
N GLY A 212 8.64 0.38 9.12
CA GLY A 212 9.21 0.13 7.80
C GLY A 212 8.28 -0.68 6.88
N LYS A 213 8.36 -0.45 5.58
CA LYS A 213 7.73 -1.26 4.54
C LYS A 213 8.84 -1.85 3.68
N PHE A 214 8.84 -3.17 3.52
CA PHE A 214 9.57 -3.82 2.43
C PHE A 214 8.71 -3.74 1.18
N LYS A 215 8.68 -2.58 0.53
CA LYS A 215 8.02 -2.45 -0.78
C LYS A 215 8.99 -2.99 -1.83
N GLY A 216 8.70 -4.14 -2.42
CA GLY A 216 9.25 -4.52 -3.73
C GLY A 216 10.37 -5.55 -3.79
N PHE A 217 11.17 -5.84 -2.75
CA PHE A 217 12.31 -6.78 -2.94
C PHE A 217 11.88 -8.18 -3.39
N VAL A 218 10.76 -8.70 -2.90
CA VAL A 218 10.23 -10.02 -3.29
C VAL A 218 9.46 -9.98 -4.61
N SER A 219 8.77 -8.88 -4.96
CA SER A 219 8.08 -8.81 -6.26
C SER A 219 9.09 -8.64 -7.40
N SER A 220 10.14 -7.83 -7.23
CA SER A 220 11.19 -7.68 -8.24
C SER A 220 12.11 -8.90 -8.37
N LEU A 221 12.17 -9.78 -7.35
CA LEU A 221 12.86 -11.08 -7.46
C LEU A 221 11.93 -12.22 -7.92
N GLY A 222 10.62 -12.10 -7.68
CA GLY A 222 9.61 -13.09 -8.07
C GLY A 222 9.16 -12.98 -9.53
N ASP A 223 9.23 -11.79 -10.13
CA ASP A 223 8.85 -11.54 -11.53
C ASP A 223 9.95 -11.96 -12.54
N SER A 224 11.09 -12.46 -12.06
CA SER A 224 12.08 -13.15 -12.88
C SER A 224 12.52 -14.40 -12.15
N LEU A 225 11.71 -15.45 -12.21
CA LEU A 225 12.16 -16.77 -11.81
C LEU A 225 13.37 -17.16 -12.67
N ILE A 226 14.35 -17.84 -12.08
CA ILE A 226 15.44 -18.50 -12.83
C ILE A 226 14.87 -19.49 -13.87
N SER A 227 13.60 -19.91 -13.75
CA SER A 227 12.90 -20.72 -14.74
C SER A 227 12.50 -19.97 -16.03
N ASP A 228 12.45 -18.65 -16.03
CA ASP A 228 12.13 -17.82 -17.21
C ASP A 228 13.39 -17.41 -18.00
N LEU A 229 14.58 -17.82 -17.54
CA LEU A 229 15.79 -17.77 -18.34
C LEU A 229 15.68 -18.82 -19.44
N ASP A 230 15.53 -18.37 -20.69
CA ASP A 230 15.52 -19.27 -21.84
C ASP A 230 16.91 -19.88 -22.05
N PHE A 231 17.06 -21.14 -21.66
CA PHE A 231 18.27 -21.94 -21.93
C PHE A 231 18.21 -22.66 -23.29
N SER A 232 17.38 -22.20 -24.24
CA SER A 232 17.35 -22.71 -25.61
C SER A 232 18.72 -22.69 -26.28
N ASP A 233 19.57 -21.71 -25.95
CA ASP A 233 20.96 -21.61 -26.40
C ASP A 233 21.88 -22.73 -25.88
N LEU A 234 21.51 -23.40 -24.77
CA LEU A 234 22.22 -24.55 -24.21
C LEU A 234 21.61 -25.90 -24.66
N LYS A 235 20.55 -25.89 -25.47
CA LYS A 235 20.04 -27.11 -26.10
C LYS A 235 20.91 -27.47 -27.28
N HIS A 236 21.93 -28.30 -27.03
CA HIS A 236 22.69 -28.92 -28.10
C HIS A 236 21.78 -29.85 -28.91
N HIS A 237 21.65 -29.60 -30.22
CA HIS A 237 21.03 -30.54 -31.14
C HIS A 237 21.95 -31.77 -31.29
N TYR A 238 21.54 -32.90 -30.72
CA TYR A 238 22.18 -34.19 -30.94
C TYR A 238 21.86 -34.70 -32.35
N THR A 239 22.67 -34.33 -33.33
CA THR A 239 22.70 -34.99 -34.64
C THR A 239 23.74 -36.10 -34.62
N THR A 240 23.57 -37.11 -35.48
CA THR A 240 24.52 -38.23 -35.61
C THR A 240 25.95 -37.77 -35.94
N ASP A 241 26.10 -36.56 -36.49
CA ASP A 241 27.39 -35.95 -36.81
C ASP A 241 28.13 -35.42 -35.57
N ASN A 242 27.41 -35.02 -34.51
CA ASN A 242 27.99 -34.44 -33.29
C ASN A 242 28.42 -35.50 -32.26
N ILE A 243 28.01 -36.76 -32.45
CA ILE A 243 28.33 -37.89 -31.54
C ILE A 243 29.70 -38.52 -31.91
N GLY A 244 30.21 -38.29 -33.11
CA GLY A 244 31.50 -38.84 -33.58
C GLY A 244 32.76 -38.17 -33.00
N GLY A 245 32.63 -37.04 -32.30
CA GLY A 245 33.76 -36.31 -31.71
C GLY A 245 33.97 -36.52 -30.21
N SER A 246 33.15 -37.34 -29.55
CA SER A 246 33.14 -37.52 -28.07
C SER A 246 33.53 -38.94 -27.62
N GLN A 247 34.02 -39.79 -28.52
CA GLN A 247 34.57 -41.11 -28.22
C GLN A 247 35.83 -41.29 -29.08
N GLY A 248 36.99 -40.92 -28.54
CA GLY A 248 38.26 -40.99 -29.27
C GLY A 248 39.46 -40.43 -28.50
N ASP A 249 39.64 -40.87 -27.25
CA ASP A 249 40.91 -41.37 -26.69
C ASP A 249 40.60 -42.18 -25.41
#